data_AF-A0A803M3U9-F1
#
_entry.id   AF-A0A803M3U9-F1
#
_cell.length_a   1.000
_cell.length_b   1.000
_cell.length_c   1.000
_cell.angle_alpha   90.00
_cell.angle_beta   90.00
_cell.angle_gamma   90.00
#
_symmetry.space_group_name_H-M   'P 1'
#
loop_
_entity.id
_entity.type
_entity.pdbx_description
1 polymer ?
#
loop_
_entity_poly.entity_id
_entity_poly.type
_entity_poly.pdbx_seq_one_letter_code
_entity_poly.pdbx_strand_id
1 'polypeptide(L)'
;MVGVVLPGNISDVKCDIPELRGDNYKVWKERVLLQLGWMDIDYAVRKDEPPVVTETSTPDAISLYEKWKRSNRLSVMFIKIKICASIRGFVDKHTNVKELIKAIDEQFATSDKALASTLIMQFSSMRLIETKGVRDYIMRMRDIAAQLKDLEVTMSESFLVHYILCTLPN
;
A
#
# COMPACT_ATOMS: atom_id res chain seq x y z
N MET A 1 -28.90 17.80 -37.69
CA MET A 1 -27.48 17.91 -37.30
C MET A 1 -27.30 17.12 -36.03
N VAL A 2 -26.56 16.01 -36.08
CA VAL A 2 -26.24 15.19 -34.91
C VAL A 2 -25.06 15.86 -34.21
N GLY A 3 -25.25 16.34 -32.99
CA GLY A 3 -24.19 16.94 -32.19
C GLY A 3 -23.15 15.89 -31.83
N VAL A 4 -21.92 16.10 -32.28
CA VAL A 4 -20.77 15.32 -31.85
C VAL A 4 -20.52 15.65 -30.37
N VAL A 5 -20.86 14.72 -29.48
CA VAL A 5 -20.44 14.78 -28.08
C VAL A 5 -18.93 14.53 -28.07
N LEU A 6 -18.17 15.58 -27.75
CA LEU A 6 -16.72 15.45 -27.55
C LEU A 6 -16.47 14.48 -26.38
N PRO A 7 -15.54 13.52 -26.52
CA PRO A 7 -15.16 12.67 -25.40
C PRO A 7 -14.59 13.55 -24.28
N GLY A 8 -15.16 13.41 -23.08
CA GLY A 8 -14.72 14.16 -21.91
C GLY A 8 -13.22 13.99 -21.68
N ASN A 9 -12.52 15.12 -21.55
CA ASN A 9 -11.10 15.16 -21.23
C ASN A 9 -10.84 14.39 -19.93
N ILE A 10 -10.16 13.25 -20.04
CA ILE A 10 -9.70 12.42 -18.90
C ILE A 10 -8.64 13.17 -18.06
N SER A 11 -8.16 14.33 -18.53
CA SER A 11 -7.13 15.15 -17.86
C SER A 11 -7.56 15.74 -16.52
N ASP A 12 -8.84 15.70 -16.16
CA ASP A 12 -9.36 16.35 -14.95
C ASP A 12 -9.52 15.42 -13.73
N VAL A 13 -9.17 14.13 -13.86
CA VAL A 13 -9.10 13.24 -12.69
C VAL A 13 -7.77 13.47 -11.98
N LYS A 14 -7.68 14.57 -11.23
CA LYS A 14 -6.60 14.78 -10.26
C LYS A 14 -6.79 13.76 -9.13
N CYS A 15 -6.23 12.56 -9.28
CA CYS A 15 -6.23 11.57 -8.21
C CYS A 15 -5.32 12.11 -7.10
N ASP A 16 -5.91 12.64 -6.03
CA ASP A 16 -5.14 13.14 -4.91
C ASP A 16 -4.43 11.96 -4.25
N ILE A 17 -3.10 11.94 -4.35
CA ILE A 17 -2.28 10.93 -3.69
C ILE A 17 -2.02 11.42 -2.27
N PRO A 18 -2.56 10.74 -1.24
CA PRO A 18 -2.26 11.08 0.14
C PRO A 18 -0.77 10.87 0.41
N GLU A 19 -0.21 11.53 1.41
CA GLU A 19 1.13 11.18 1.90
C GLU A 19 1.09 9.81 2.58
N LEU A 20 2.14 9.00 2.40
CA LEU A 20 2.29 7.75 3.14
C LEU A 20 2.55 8.05 4.62
N ARG A 21 1.60 7.67 5.48
CA ARG A 21 1.66 7.86 6.95
C ARG A 21 1.74 6.54 7.71
N GLY A 22 1.28 5.46 7.07
CA GLY A 22 1.58 4.08 7.42
C GLY A 22 0.36 3.17 7.35
N ASP A 23 -0.72 3.56 8.04
CA ASP A 23 -2.02 2.91 7.99
C ASP A 23 -2.70 2.96 6.61
N ASN A 24 -2.29 3.90 5.77
CA ASN A 24 -2.82 4.11 4.43
C ASN A 24 -2.02 3.42 3.31
N TYR A 25 -1.05 2.56 3.63
CA TYR A 25 -0.12 1.99 2.65
C TYR A 25 -0.81 1.32 1.45
N LYS A 26 -1.85 0.50 1.66
CA LYS A 26 -2.56 -0.20 0.57
C LYS A 26 -3.15 0.80 -0.45
N VAL A 27 -3.92 1.76 0.04
CA VAL A 27 -4.54 2.83 -0.79
C VAL A 27 -3.48 3.73 -1.42
N TRP A 28 -2.43 4.05 -0.68
CA TRP A 28 -1.32 4.86 -1.16
C TRP A 28 -0.61 4.21 -2.34
N LYS A 29 -0.27 2.92 -2.22
CA LYS A 29 0.46 2.16 -3.25
C LYS A 29 -0.33 2.10 -4.55
N GLU A 30 -1.63 1.80 -4.47
CA GLU A 30 -2.51 1.78 -5.63
C GLU A 30 -2.52 3.13 -6.35
N ARG A 31 -2.73 4.24 -5.61
CA ARG A 31 -2.78 5.59 -6.19
C ARG A 31 -1.46 6.04 -6.78
N VAL A 32 -0.34 5.70 -6.14
CA VAL A 32 1.00 6.03 -6.66
C VAL A 32 1.28 5.28 -7.96
N LEU A 33 1.04 3.96 -7.99
CA LEU A 33 1.28 3.16 -9.20
C LEU A 33 0.38 3.60 -10.37
N LEU A 34 -0.89 3.91 -10.08
CA LEU A 34 -1.81 4.45 -11.08
C LEU A 34 -1.29 5.75 -11.69
N GLN A 35 -0.78 6.66 -10.87
CA GLN A 35 -0.26 7.96 -11.32
C GLN A 35 1.04 7.83 -12.10
N LEU A 36 1.95 6.92 -11.70
CA LEU A 36 3.14 6.62 -12.49
C LEU A 36 2.77 6.12 -13.90
N GLY A 37 1.73 5.28 -13.99
CA GLY A 37 1.19 4.79 -15.26
C GLY A 37 0.55 5.90 -16.11
N TRP A 38 -0.28 6.76 -15.51
CA TRP A 38 -0.89 7.89 -16.21
C TRP A 38 0.13 8.92 -16.73
N MET A 39 1.25 9.07 -16.03
CA MET A 39 2.35 9.96 -16.45
C MET A 39 3.33 9.30 -17.44
N ASP A 40 3.12 8.03 -17.81
CA ASP A 40 4.02 7.21 -18.65
C ASP A 40 5.48 7.20 -18.14
N ILE A 41 5.66 7.16 -16.82
CA ILE A 41 6.97 7.07 -16.16
C ILE A 41 7.19 5.73 -15.46
N ASP A 42 6.30 4.76 -15.64
CA ASP A 42 6.30 3.45 -14.98
C ASP A 42 7.13 2.36 -15.68
N TYR A 43 7.83 2.69 -16.77
CA TYR A 43 8.58 1.72 -17.57
C TYR A 43 9.59 0.90 -16.73
N ALA A 44 10.36 1.55 -15.85
CA ALA A 44 11.31 0.91 -14.94
C ALA A 44 10.62 0.13 -13.79
N VAL A 45 9.35 0.41 -13.51
CA VAL A 45 8.54 -0.39 -12.59
C VAL A 45 8.15 -1.71 -13.25
N ARG A 46 7.82 -1.68 -14.55
CA ARG A 46 7.36 -2.86 -15.31
C ARG A 46 8.50 -3.73 -15.87
N LYS A 47 9.65 -3.16 -16.19
CA LYS A 47 10.76 -3.84 -16.86
C LYS A 47 12.01 -3.87 -15.99
N ASP A 48 12.72 -4.98 -16.02
CA ASP A 48 14.01 -5.11 -15.34
C ASP A 48 15.05 -4.15 -15.93
N GLU A 49 16.07 -3.88 -15.12
CA GLU A 49 17.17 -3.02 -15.52
C GLU A 49 17.87 -3.62 -16.75
N PRO A 50 17.93 -2.89 -17.88
CA PRO A 50 18.63 -3.36 -19.05
C PRO A 50 20.13 -3.42 -18.77
N PRO A 51 20.89 -4.26 -19.52
CA PRO A 51 22.34 -4.31 -19.40
C PRO A 51 22.96 -2.92 -19.60
N VAL A 52 24.05 -2.67 -18.88
CA VAL A 52 24.83 -1.43 -19.02
C VAL A 52 25.30 -1.29 -20.47
N VAL A 53 25.05 -0.11 -21.03
CA VAL A 53 25.48 0.24 -22.38
C VAL A 53 27.01 0.18 -22.47
N THR A 54 27.50 -0.45 -23.52
CA THR A 54 28.93 -0.57 -23.86
C THR A 54 29.21 0.10 -25.21
N GLU A 55 30.48 0.31 -25.56
CA GLU A 55 30.89 0.95 -26.82
C GLU A 55 30.40 0.19 -28.09
N THR A 56 30.04 -1.08 -27.95
CA THR A 56 29.53 -1.94 -29.03
C THR A 56 28.00 -2.07 -29.05
N SER A 57 27.30 -1.35 -28.16
CA SER A 57 25.84 -1.43 -28.06
C SER A 57 25.15 -0.81 -29.28
N THR A 58 24.06 -1.42 -29.71
CA THR A 58 23.25 -0.90 -30.82
C THR A 58 22.52 0.40 -30.40
N PRO A 59 22.20 1.29 -31.35
CA PRO A 59 21.39 2.48 -31.06
C PRO A 59 20.09 2.19 -30.31
N ASP A 60 19.43 1.07 -30.63
CA ASP A 60 18.21 0.63 -29.96
C ASP A 60 18.46 0.27 -28.49
N ALA A 61 19.56 -0.43 -28.18
CA ALA A 61 19.93 -0.77 -26.81
C ALA A 61 20.21 0.48 -25.97
N ILE A 62 20.90 1.47 -26.55
CA ILE A 62 21.15 2.77 -25.91
C ILE A 62 19.83 3.49 -25.61
N SER A 63 18.91 3.51 -26.56
CA SER A 63 17.60 4.17 -26.40
C SER A 63 16.76 3.54 -25.29
N LEU A 64 16.78 2.20 -25.19
CA LEU A 64 16.08 1.46 -24.15
C LEU A 64 16.67 1.72 -22.75
N TYR A 65 18.00 1.76 -22.65
CA TYR A 65 18.69 2.08 -21.41
C TYR A 65 18.36 3.50 -20.93
N GLU A 66 18.42 4.50 -21.81
CA GLU A 66 18.08 5.89 -21.45
C GLU A 66 16.60 6.05 -21.09
N LYS A 67 15.70 5.36 -21.81
CA LYS A 67 14.27 5.31 -21.46
C LYS A 67 14.06 4.73 -20.06
N TRP A 68 14.72 3.62 -19.75
CA TRP A 68 14.65 2.99 -18.44
C TRP A 68 15.20 3.89 -17.34
N LYS A 69 16.40 4.45 -17.55
CA LYS A 69 17.08 5.35 -16.60
C LYS A 69 16.25 6.60 -16.29
N ARG A 70 15.63 7.20 -17.30
CA ARG A 70 14.71 8.34 -17.14
C ARG A 70 13.49 7.96 -16.32
N SER A 71 12.82 6.86 -16.66
CA SER A 71 11.65 6.35 -15.95
C SER A 71 11.97 6.01 -14.49
N ASN A 72 13.11 5.37 -14.23
CA ASN A 72 13.59 5.04 -12.89
C ASN A 72 13.77 6.31 -12.04
N ARG A 73 14.52 7.30 -12.56
CA ARG A 73 14.79 8.56 -11.85
C ARG A 73 13.50 9.32 -11.51
N LEU A 74 12.58 9.44 -12.47
CA LEU A 74 11.33 10.17 -12.29
C LEU A 74 10.41 9.47 -11.29
N SER A 75 10.30 8.15 -11.37
CA SER A 75 9.48 7.36 -10.43
C SER A 75 10.01 7.45 -9.00
N VAL A 76 11.32 7.31 -8.79
CA VAL A 76 11.94 7.46 -7.46
C VAL A 76 11.66 8.84 -6.88
N MET A 77 11.84 9.90 -7.67
CA MET A 77 11.58 11.27 -7.22
C MET A 77 10.11 11.48 -6.85
N PHE A 78 9.19 10.99 -7.69
CA PHE A 78 7.76 11.08 -7.45
C PHE A 78 7.34 10.38 -6.15
N ILE A 79 7.78 9.13 -5.97
CA ILE A 79 7.49 8.33 -4.78
C ILE A 79 8.03 9.04 -3.53
N LYS A 80 9.29 9.50 -3.55
CA LYS A 80 9.92 10.18 -2.41
C LYS A 80 9.17 11.43 -1.95
N ILE A 81 8.56 12.18 -2.87
CA ILE A 81 7.77 13.38 -2.54
C ILE A 81 6.42 13.02 -1.90
N LYS A 82 5.90 11.81 -2.16
CA LYS A 82 4.62 11.32 -1.63
C LYS A 82 4.76 10.56 -0.31
N ILE A 83 5.90 10.66 0.34
CA ILE A 83 6.21 10.00 1.62
C ILE A 83 6.36 11.05 2.71
N CYS A 84 5.71 10.83 3.85
CA CYS A 84 5.78 11.77 4.97
C CYS A 84 7.21 11.89 5.50
N ALA A 85 7.61 13.10 5.91
CA ALA A 85 8.96 13.40 6.38
C ALA A 85 9.43 12.51 7.55
N SER A 86 8.49 12.08 8.42
CA SER A 86 8.78 11.23 9.58
C SER A 86 9.31 9.84 9.21
N ILE A 87 8.99 9.32 8.03
CA ILE A 87 9.41 7.99 7.56
C ILE A 87 10.33 8.07 6.34
N ARG A 88 10.77 9.27 5.93
CA ARG A 88 11.56 9.46 4.71
C ARG A 88 12.97 8.86 4.80
N GLY A 89 13.55 8.77 6.00
CA GLY A 89 14.94 8.33 6.20
C GLY A 89 15.25 6.90 5.73
N PHE A 90 14.26 6.00 5.68
CA PHE A 90 14.49 4.64 5.16
C PHE A 90 14.51 4.60 3.62
N VAL A 91 13.78 5.51 2.98
CA VAL A 91 13.49 5.57 1.54
C VAL A 91 14.63 6.24 0.77
N ASP A 92 15.31 7.20 1.40
CA ASP A 92 16.30 8.05 0.73
C ASP A 92 17.48 7.27 0.14
N LYS A 93 17.78 6.08 0.68
CA LYS A 93 18.89 5.20 0.26
C LYS A 93 18.66 4.51 -1.09
N HIS A 94 17.42 4.39 -1.56
CA HIS A 94 17.10 3.66 -2.78
C HIS A 94 17.17 4.58 -4.01
N THR A 95 17.92 4.14 -5.01
CA THR A 95 18.09 4.79 -6.32
C THR A 95 17.38 4.05 -7.45
N ASN A 96 17.07 2.77 -7.25
CA ASN A 96 16.25 1.95 -8.14
C ASN A 96 14.79 1.92 -7.64
N VAL A 97 13.83 2.17 -8.54
CA VAL A 97 12.40 2.24 -8.22
C VAL A 97 11.83 0.91 -7.75
N LYS A 98 12.27 -0.22 -8.31
CA LYS A 98 11.80 -1.55 -7.91
C LYS A 98 12.27 -1.88 -6.51
N GLU A 99 13.54 -1.61 -6.22
CA GLU A 99 14.09 -1.78 -4.87
C GLU A 99 13.39 -0.87 -3.87
N LEU A 100 13.10 0.37 -4.26
CA LEU A 100 12.36 1.29 -3.41
C LEU A 100 10.96 0.78 -3.08
N ILE A 101 10.18 0.36 -4.09
CA ILE A 101 8.84 -0.19 -3.89
C ILE A 101 8.92 -1.44 -3.01
N LYS A 102 9.89 -2.32 -3.26
CA LYS A 102 10.12 -3.53 -2.45
C LYS A 102 10.42 -3.20 -0.99
N ALA A 103 11.30 -2.24 -0.72
CA ALA A 103 11.64 -1.83 0.64
C ALA A 103 10.43 -1.23 1.37
N ILE A 104 9.60 -0.45 0.66
CA ILE A 104 8.33 0.05 1.20
C ILE A 104 7.40 -1.13 1.52
N ASP A 105 7.23 -2.07 0.60
CA ASP A 105 6.39 -3.25 0.78
C ASP A 105 6.80 -4.06 2.02
N GLU A 106 8.11 -4.30 2.20
CA GLU A 106 8.66 -5.03 3.35
C GLU A 106 8.45 -4.30 4.68
N GLN A 107 8.63 -2.96 4.68
CA GLN A 107 8.41 -2.12 5.85
C GLN A 107 6.95 -2.21 6.34
N PHE A 108 5.99 -2.13 5.41
CA PHE A 108 4.58 -2.16 5.76
C PHE A 108 4.03 -3.57 6.01
N ALA A 109 4.59 -4.61 5.36
CA ALA A 109 4.28 -5.99 5.72
C ALA A 109 4.70 -6.32 7.17
N THR A 110 5.80 -5.74 7.65
CA THR A 110 6.23 -5.88 9.06
C THR A 110 5.28 -5.14 10.00
N SER A 111 4.84 -3.94 9.61
CA SER A 111 3.85 -3.15 10.36
C SER A 111 2.51 -3.89 10.49
N ASP A 112 2.01 -4.47 9.40
CA ASP A 112 0.75 -5.24 9.38
C ASP A 112 0.82 -6.44 10.34
N LYS A 113 1.95 -7.15 10.40
CA LYS A 113 2.17 -8.25 11.35
C LYS A 113 2.19 -7.79 12.81
N ALA A 114 2.82 -6.66 13.09
CA ALA A 114 2.85 -6.09 14.44
C ALA A 114 1.46 -5.60 14.88
N LEU A 115 0.71 -4.98 13.96
CA LEU A 115 -0.67 -4.58 14.18
C LEU A 115 -1.57 -5.80 14.41
N ALA A 116 -1.45 -6.83 13.58
CA ALA A 116 -2.17 -8.09 13.75
C ALA A 116 -1.89 -8.74 15.11
N SER A 117 -0.62 -8.78 15.53
CA SER A 117 -0.23 -9.29 16.86
C SER A 117 -0.84 -8.49 17.99
N THR A 118 -0.89 -7.16 17.87
CA THR A 118 -1.53 -6.26 18.84
C THR A 118 -3.03 -6.50 18.92
N LEU A 119 -3.71 -6.63 17.76
CA LEU A 119 -5.13 -6.91 17.68
C LEU A 119 -5.47 -8.31 18.22
N ILE A 120 -4.65 -9.33 17.95
CA ILE A 120 -4.79 -10.68 18.54
C ILE A 120 -4.67 -10.60 20.06
N MET A 121 -3.66 -9.88 20.57
CA MET A 121 -3.47 -9.70 22.00
C MET A 121 -4.70 -9.04 22.62
N GLN A 122 -5.17 -7.93 22.03
CA GLN A 122 -6.40 -7.24 22.46
C GLN A 122 -7.63 -8.16 22.42
N PHE A 123 -7.85 -8.89 21.32
CA PHE A 123 -8.95 -9.84 21.17
C PHE A 123 -8.91 -10.92 22.26
N SER A 124 -7.72 -11.45 22.55
CA SER A 124 -7.54 -12.52 23.54
C SER A 124 -7.71 -12.04 24.99
N SER A 125 -7.31 -10.80 25.28
CA SER A 125 -7.34 -10.24 26.64
C SER A 125 -8.61 -9.46 26.97
N MET A 126 -9.45 -9.13 25.98
CA MET A 126 -10.62 -8.29 26.18
C MET A 126 -11.67 -8.99 27.06
N ARG A 127 -11.92 -8.43 28.24
CA ARG A 127 -12.96 -8.88 29.18
C ARG A 127 -14.16 -7.95 29.14
N LEU A 128 -15.36 -8.47 29.42
CA LEU A 128 -16.59 -7.66 29.42
C LEU A 128 -16.49 -6.43 30.35
N ILE A 129 -15.78 -6.58 31.48
CA ILE A 129 -15.61 -5.54 32.52
C ILE A 129 -14.95 -4.25 31.96
N GLU A 130 -14.21 -4.36 30.86
CA GLU A 130 -13.51 -3.24 30.22
C GLU A 130 -14.40 -2.48 29.20
N THR A 131 -15.71 -2.77 29.19
CA THR A 131 -16.71 -2.20 28.28
C THR A 131 -17.97 -1.73 29.02
N LYS A 132 -18.73 -0.81 28.43
CA LYS A 132 -19.94 -0.22 29.07
C LYS A 132 -21.17 -1.14 29.00
N GLY A 133 -21.04 -2.37 28.50
CA GLY A 133 -22.10 -3.37 28.42
C GLY A 133 -21.86 -4.44 27.34
N VAL A 134 -22.68 -5.50 27.37
CA VAL A 134 -22.57 -6.68 26.47
C VAL A 134 -22.61 -6.29 24.99
N ARG A 135 -23.49 -5.34 24.63
CA ARG A 135 -23.61 -4.88 23.23
C ARG A 135 -22.31 -4.23 22.74
N ASP A 136 -21.71 -3.38 23.55
CA ASP A 136 -20.46 -2.68 23.21
C ASP A 136 -19.29 -3.66 23.13
N TYR A 137 -19.26 -4.66 24.00
CA TYR A 137 -18.30 -5.76 23.95
C TYR A 137 -18.39 -6.53 22.64
N ILE A 138 -19.59 -6.99 22.26
CA ILE A 138 -19.81 -7.72 21.01
C ILE A 138 -19.39 -6.86 19.81
N MET A 139 -19.76 -5.58 19.80
CA MET A 139 -19.38 -4.66 18.72
C MET A 139 -17.87 -4.52 18.59
N ARG A 140 -17.14 -4.33 19.71
CA ARG A 140 -15.68 -4.24 19.68
C ARG A 140 -15.02 -5.55 19.24
N MET A 141 -15.49 -6.70 19.73
CA MET A 141 -14.96 -8.01 19.34
C MET A 141 -15.13 -8.26 17.83
N ARG A 142 -16.30 -7.88 17.28
CA ARG A 142 -16.56 -7.96 15.85
C ARG A 142 -15.69 -7.00 15.04
N ASP A 143 -15.49 -5.78 15.55
CA ASP A 143 -14.64 -4.79 14.90
C ASP A 143 -13.18 -5.25 14.82
N ILE A 144 -12.62 -5.75 15.92
CA ILE A 144 -11.27 -6.34 15.95
C ILE A 144 -11.17 -7.52 14.98
N ALA A 145 -12.18 -8.40 14.95
CA ALA A 145 -12.20 -9.53 14.00
C ALA A 145 -12.24 -9.07 12.53
N ALA A 146 -12.96 -7.99 12.22
CA ALA A 146 -12.97 -7.39 10.89
C ALA A 146 -11.60 -6.79 10.52
N GLN A 147 -10.98 -6.05 11.43
CA GLN A 147 -9.62 -5.50 11.22
C GLN A 147 -8.59 -6.62 11.02
N LEU A 148 -8.68 -7.72 11.79
CA LEU A 148 -7.81 -8.90 11.62
C LEU A 148 -8.00 -9.55 10.25
N LYS A 149 -9.25 -9.62 9.75
CA LYS A 149 -9.54 -10.14 8.42
C LYS A 149 -8.89 -9.30 7.31
N ASP A 150 -8.88 -7.98 7.46
CA ASP A 150 -8.21 -7.08 6.51
C ASP A 150 -6.68 -7.23 6.52
N LEU A 151 -6.12 -7.78 7.61
CA LEU A 151 -4.71 -8.16 7.76
C LEU A 151 -4.46 -9.64 7.42
N GLU A 152 -5.39 -10.30 6.72
CA GLU A 152 -5.32 -11.71 6.30
C GLU A 152 -5.32 -12.73 7.47
N VAL A 153 -5.60 -12.28 8.69
CA VAL A 153 -5.83 -13.15 9.85
C VAL A 153 -7.30 -13.52 9.89
N THR A 154 -7.63 -14.66 9.28
CA THR A 154 -9.03 -15.13 9.20
C THR A 154 -9.41 -15.97 10.42
N MET A 155 -10.61 -15.73 10.93
CA MET A 155 -11.27 -16.57 11.92
C MET A 155 -12.65 -16.95 11.41
N SER A 156 -13.12 -18.16 11.72
CA SER A 156 -14.46 -18.56 11.33
C SER A 156 -15.50 -17.80 12.15
N GLU A 157 -16.66 -17.52 11.55
CA GLU A 157 -17.79 -16.92 12.27
C GLU A 157 -18.21 -17.79 13.47
N SER A 158 -18.17 -19.11 13.32
CA SER A 158 -18.43 -20.05 14.41
C SER A 158 -17.47 -19.86 15.58
N PHE A 159 -16.17 -19.73 15.32
CA PHE A 159 -15.18 -19.49 16.36
C PHE A 159 -15.44 -18.16 17.06
N LEU A 160 -15.68 -17.08 16.31
CA LEU A 160 -15.95 -15.76 16.88
C LEU A 160 -17.17 -15.77 17.81
N VAL A 161 -18.27 -16.39 17.38
CA VAL A 161 -19.50 -16.49 18.18
C VAL A 161 -19.25 -17.30 19.45
N HIS A 162 -18.63 -18.47 19.34
CA HIS A 162 -18.34 -19.31 20.51
C HIS A 162 -17.37 -18.63 21.48
N TYR A 163 -16.34 -17.96 20.97
CA TYR A 163 -15.37 -17.24 21.78
C TYR A 163 -16.05 -16.13 22.59
N ILE A 164 -16.86 -15.29 21.94
CA ILE A 164 -17.59 -14.20 22.60
C ILE A 164 -18.50 -14.74 23.70
N LEU A 165 -19.22 -15.85 23.44
CA LEU A 165 -20.11 -16.45 24.45
C LEU A 165 -19.32 -16.97 25.67
N CYS A 166 -18.14 -17.56 25.45
CA CYS A 166 -17.28 -18.07 26.52
C CYS A 166 -16.64 -16.99 27.39
N THR A 167 -16.54 -15.74 26.92
CA THR A 167 -15.89 -14.64 27.64
C THR A 167 -16.86 -13.67 28.31
N LEU A 168 -18.17 -13.88 28.13
CA LEU A 168 -19.17 -13.17 28.92
C LEU A 168 -19.17 -13.70 30.36
N PRO A 169 -19.27 -12.83 31.38
CA PRO A 169 -19.39 -13.24 32.76
C PRO A 169 -20.72 -13.99 32.96
N ASN A 170 -20.64 -15.06 33.74
CA ASN A 170 -21.79 -15.81 34.24
C ASN A 170 -22.59 -15.00 35.26
#